data_AF-A0A668VF86-F1
#
_entry.id   AF-A0A668VF86-F1
#
_cell.length_a   1.000
_cell.length_b   1.000
_cell.length_c   1.000
_cell.angle_alpha   90.00
_cell.angle_beta   90.00
_cell.angle_gamma   90.00
#
_symmetry.space_group_name_H-M   'P 1'
#
loop_
_entity.id
_entity.type
_entity.pdbx_description
1 polymer ?
#
loop_
_entity_poly.entity_id
_entity_poly.type
_entity_poly.pdbx_seq_one_letter_code
_entity_poly.pdbx_strand_id
1 'polypeptide(L)'
;MICILLVAGHGTVLETQIKSDETGLYSHLSGVPKALLPGIGGKKILDFWWETVNMRQLFTEVYLVTNADKYKHYERWATATDFPVENVINDGSTTLEDRLGAVADLELVVRSRKLQDDIMVIAGDMLCADQNFDIAQVIRFFRSKPGELIIYYELEEGEKSSSRGIVEVCPDSHRVTRFLEKPQEGRTASRLASVVFYCIQRDTLSYMSDFLNQQPQTTGRTFGQFWEWLISEKQRHVFGMKLPTGFQLIGQVGLSDYTKWLTHYSTKQQGSPAKPITCRSYARVGLMGNPSDGFNGKTIAMTIANFWAEATLLDSQTLVLVPHPLNDPTEFGSLQDLFCISRKEGYLGGLRLLQATCKKFYQFCSKQGIALTKQNFTLKYDTNIPRQVCPSESCLFGVFLFMPQDLPKPIRANFILNVETDELFITAGLQDRVVQVYEGLVYMDFSKEFMEEHGFGSYTPMDMSELPPFWLAYLSDPSDSGRIHSNIRQRWLSEEPLVIEAMRRFAELTDQARTAFRDKDWSRLAQLMDQNLELRRSIYTDDCLGPGNLKMVQLARQFGSAVKLPGSGGAVVGLCLDQARLVEMRQAFQEAGCVFCVISPYNPSASAVGGQH
;
A
#
# COMPACT_ATOMS: atom_id res chain seq x y z
N MET A 1 -0.87 -3.42 -29.64
CA MET A 1 -0.78 -4.61 -28.79
C MET A 1 -1.93 -5.54 -29.14
N ILE A 2 -1.64 -6.83 -29.29
CA ILE A 2 -2.59 -7.89 -29.67
C ILE A 2 -2.86 -8.77 -28.44
N CYS A 3 -4.07 -9.31 -28.29
CA CYS A 3 -4.36 -10.28 -27.23
C CYS A 3 -4.52 -11.70 -27.81
N ILE A 4 -4.02 -12.70 -27.10
CA ILE A 4 -4.14 -14.11 -27.45
C ILE A 4 -4.72 -14.86 -26.25
N LEU A 5 -5.90 -15.42 -26.42
CA LEU A 5 -6.57 -16.28 -25.46
C LEU A 5 -6.24 -17.74 -25.79
N LEU A 6 -5.70 -18.48 -24.82
CA LEU A 6 -5.34 -19.89 -24.98
C LEU A 6 -6.36 -20.79 -24.28
N VAL A 7 -6.97 -21.69 -25.05
CA VAL A 7 -7.97 -22.67 -24.57
C VAL A 7 -7.78 -24.07 -25.20
N ALA A 8 -6.60 -24.33 -25.76
CA ALA A 8 -6.24 -25.59 -26.46
C ALA A 8 -5.94 -26.79 -25.52
N GLY A 9 -6.10 -26.63 -24.21
CA GLY A 9 -5.82 -27.68 -23.24
C GLY A 9 -6.72 -28.90 -23.37
N HIS A 10 -6.11 -30.09 -23.43
CA HIS A 10 -6.78 -31.40 -23.32
C HIS A 10 -6.99 -31.75 -21.83
N GLY A 11 -7.92 -31.06 -21.17
CA GLY A 11 -8.21 -31.23 -19.75
C GLY A 11 -8.99 -32.51 -19.45
N THR A 12 -8.29 -33.64 -19.26
CA THR A 12 -8.92 -34.97 -19.13
C THR A 12 -9.50 -35.26 -17.75
N VAL A 13 -8.92 -34.74 -16.67
CA VAL A 13 -9.33 -35.09 -15.29
C VAL A 13 -10.73 -34.62 -14.96
N LEU A 14 -11.02 -33.32 -15.11
CA LEU A 14 -12.34 -32.75 -14.84
C LEU A 14 -13.42 -33.40 -15.72
N GLU A 15 -13.15 -33.55 -17.01
CA GLU A 15 -14.10 -34.17 -17.95
C GLU A 15 -14.41 -35.63 -17.57
N THR A 16 -13.38 -36.40 -17.18
CA THR A 16 -13.55 -37.79 -16.73
C THR A 16 -14.38 -37.85 -15.45
N GLN A 17 -14.11 -36.97 -14.48
CA GLN A 17 -14.83 -36.93 -13.21
C GLN A 17 -16.28 -36.47 -13.36
N ILE A 18 -16.57 -35.54 -14.29
CA ILE A 18 -17.95 -35.15 -14.63
C ILE A 18 -18.69 -36.34 -15.26
N LYS A 19 -18.05 -37.11 -16.15
CA LYS A 19 -18.66 -38.30 -16.76
C LYS A 19 -18.92 -39.42 -15.77
N SER A 20 -18.09 -39.54 -14.73
CA SER A 20 -18.22 -40.55 -13.68
C SER A 20 -19.01 -40.07 -12.45
N ASP A 21 -19.62 -38.89 -12.49
CA ASP A 21 -20.41 -38.36 -11.38
C ASP A 21 -21.73 -39.13 -11.22
N GLU A 22 -21.81 -39.97 -10.18
CA GLU A 22 -22.99 -40.78 -9.87
C GLU A 22 -24.19 -39.95 -9.38
N THR A 23 -23.96 -38.70 -8.93
CA THR A 23 -25.05 -37.82 -8.46
C THR A 23 -25.90 -37.28 -9.60
N GLY A 24 -25.39 -37.31 -10.84
CA GLY A 24 -26.03 -36.78 -12.04
C GLY A 24 -26.11 -35.26 -12.10
N LEU A 25 -25.61 -34.56 -11.07
CA LEU A 25 -25.76 -33.12 -10.91
C LEU A 25 -24.98 -32.34 -11.99
N TYR A 26 -23.84 -32.88 -12.44
CA TYR A 26 -22.99 -32.27 -13.48
C TYR A 26 -23.13 -32.92 -14.86
N SER A 27 -24.07 -33.86 -15.03
CA SER A 27 -24.26 -34.60 -16.29
C SER A 27 -24.45 -33.70 -17.52
N HIS A 28 -25.14 -32.57 -17.34
CA HIS A 28 -25.37 -31.56 -18.37
C HIS A 28 -24.10 -30.81 -18.84
N LEU A 29 -23.00 -30.89 -18.08
CA LEU A 29 -21.70 -30.30 -18.40
C LEU A 29 -20.78 -31.30 -19.13
N SER A 30 -21.22 -32.56 -19.32
CA SER A 30 -20.44 -33.57 -20.01
C SER A 30 -20.10 -33.15 -21.44
N GLY A 31 -18.81 -33.22 -21.79
CA GLY A 31 -18.29 -32.80 -23.11
C GLY A 31 -18.15 -31.29 -23.30
N VAL A 32 -18.53 -30.46 -22.32
CA VAL A 32 -18.32 -29.01 -22.37
C VAL A 32 -16.85 -28.69 -22.04
N PRO A 33 -16.12 -27.95 -22.89
CA PRO A 33 -14.74 -27.54 -22.61
C PRO A 33 -14.65 -26.71 -21.33
N LYS A 34 -13.53 -26.84 -20.58
CA LYS A 34 -13.34 -26.15 -19.28
C LYS A 34 -13.60 -24.64 -19.36
N ALA A 35 -13.10 -23.97 -20.40
CA ALA A 35 -13.29 -22.52 -20.58
C ALA A 35 -14.77 -22.12 -20.81
N LEU A 36 -15.63 -23.05 -21.23
CA LEU A 36 -17.06 -22.83 -21.45
C LEU A 36 -17.94 -23.32 -20.30
N LEU A 37 -17.35 -23.86 -19.23
CA LEU A 37 -18.08 -24.21 -18.03
C LEU A 37 -18.58 -22.95 -17.31
N PRO A 38 -19.70 -23.04 -16.56
CA PRO A 38 -20.15 -21.96 -15.69
C PRO A 38 -19.05 -21.52 -14.72
N GLY A 39 -18.77 -20.23 -14.69
CA GLY A 39 -17.94 -19.57 -13.71
C GLY A 39 -18.80 -18.82 -12.68
N ILE A 40 -18.20 -17.77 -12.09
CA ILE A 40 -18.84 -16.92 -11.09
C ILE A 40 -20.04 -16.20 -11.72
N GLY A 41 -21.19 -16.23 -11.03
CA GLY A 41 -22.43 -15.62 -11.51
C GLY A 41 -23.12 -16.37 -12.66
N GLY A 42 -22.69 -17.61 -12.95
CA GLY A 42 -23.31 -18.46 -13.98
C GLY A 42 -22.92 -18.16 -15.43
N LYS A 43 -22.14 -17.10 -15.67
CA LYS A 43 -21.52 -16.82 -16.99
C LYS A 43 -20.41 -17.83 -17.29
N LYS A 44 -20.06 -18.06 -18.56
CA LYS A 44 -18.94 -18.96 -18.88
C LYS A 44 -17.61 -18.32 -18.48
N ILE A 45 -16.62 -19.13 -18.11
CA ILE A 45 -15.28 -18.63 -17.74
C ILE A 45 -14.67 -17.77 -18.87
N LEU A 46 -14.81 -18.20 -20.12
CA LEU A 46 -14.30 -17.48 -21.28
C LEU A 46 -15.03 -16.16 -21.56
N ASP A 47 -16.32 -16.05 -21.19
CA ASP A 47 -17.09 -14.81 -21.35
C ASP A 47 -16.47 -13.67 -20.52
N PHE A 48 -16.00 -13.98 -19.30
CA PHE A 48 -15.30 -13.03 -18.45
C PHE A 48 -14.04 -12.49 -19.11
N TRP A 49 -13.20 -13.37 -19.67
CA TRP A 49 -11.96 -12.96 -20.34
C TRP A 49 -12.26 -12.17 -21.62
N TRP A 50 -13.28 -12.56 -22.38
CA TRP A 50 -13.72 -11.81 -23.55
C TRP A 50 -14.23 -10.43 -23.19
N GLU A 51 -15.11 -10.29 -22.19
CA GLU A 51 -15.57 -8.99 -21.69
C GLU A 51 -14.41 -8.12 -21.21
N THR A 52 -13.39 -8.74 -20.59
CA THR A 52 -12.19 -8.04 -20.11
C THR A 52 -11.31 -7.52 -21.24
N VAL A 53 -11.12 -8.29 -22.32
CA VAL A 53 -10.22 -7.88 -23.42
C VAL A 53 -10.95 -7.15 -24.54
N ASN A 54 -12.26 -7.32 -24.70
CA ASN A 54 -13.11 -6.61 -25.67
C ASN A 54 -13.46 -5.17 -25.22
N MET A 55 -12.58 -4.55 -24.44
CA MET A 55 -12.70 -3.14 -24.09
C MET A 55 -12.12 -2.29 -25.22
N ARG A 56 -12.92 -1.32 -25.69
CA ARG A 56 -12.56 -0.44 -26.82
C ARG A 56 -11.16 0.17 -26.60
N GLN A 57 -10.35 0.17 -27.67
CA GLN A 57 -9.04 0.86 -27.79
C GLN A 57 -7.84 0.25 -27.05
N LEU A 58 -7.95 -0.90 -26.38
CA LEU A 58 -6.79 -1.53 -25.72
C LEU A 58 -6.02 -2.48 -26.64
N PHE A 59 -6.72 -3.34 -27.38
CA PHE A 59 -6.14 -4.32 -28.28
C PHE A 59 -6.54 -4.02 -29.72
N THR A 60 -5.58 -4.18 -30.64
CA THR A 60 -5.83 -4.05 -32.08
C THR A 60 -6.58 -5.26 -32.62
N GLU A 61 -6.22 -6.45 -32.15
CA GLU A 61 -6.83 -7.73 -32.51
C GLU A 61 -6.83 -8.67 -31.30
N VAL A 62 -7.76 -9.61 -31.29
CA VAL A 62 -7.82 -10.70 -30.31
C VAL A 62 -7.94 -12.04 -31.03
N TYR A 63 -7.05 -12.98 -30.72
CA TYR A 63 -7.07 -14.34 -31.24
C TYR A 63 -7.43 -15.34 -30.14
N LEU A 64 -8.13 -16.41 -30.51
CA LEU A 64 -8.45 -17.53 -29.61
C LEU A 64 -7.81 -18.81 -30.17
N VAL A 65 -6.95 -19.46 -29.40
CA VAL A 65 -6.29 -20.71 -29.82
C VAL A 65 -6.95 -21.90 -29.14
N THR A 66 -7.36 -22.87 -29.94
CA THR A 66 -8.02 -24.08 -29.48
C THR A 66 -7.54 -25.31 -30.24
N ASN A 67 -7.95 -26.48 -29.78
CA ASN A 67 -7.66 -27.76 -30.41
C ASN A 67 -8.79 -28.22 -31.35
N ALA A 68 -8.49 -29.21 -32.20
CA ALA A 68 -9.45 -29.71 -33.18
C ALA A 68 -10.64 -30.44 -32.54
N ASP A 69 -10.42 -31.14 -31.42
CA ASP A 69 -11.48 -31.83 -30.67
C ASP A 69 -12.57 -30.85 -30.19
N LYS A 70 -12.17 -29.71 -29.62
CA LYS A 70 -13.10 -28.72 -29.06
C LYS A 70 -13.41 -27.55 -29.99
N TYR A 71 -12.83 -27.48 -31.18
CA TYR A 71 -12.97 -26.34 -32.12
C TYR A 71 -14.42 -25.93 -32.34
N LYS A 72 -15.33 -26.88 -32.58
CA LYS A 72 -16.75 -26.58 -32.86
C LYS A 72 -17.46 -25.91 -31.68
N HIS A 73 -17.07 -26.19 -30.45
CA HIS A 73 -17.62 -25.53 -29.27
C HIS A 73 -17.22 -24.05 -29.24
N TYR A 74 -15.96 -23.74 -29.55
CA TYR A 74 -15.43 -22.37 -29.55
C TYR A 74 -15.88 -21.55 -30.76
N GLU A 75 -16.04 -22.17 -31.94
CA GLU A 75 -16.64 -21.52 -33.11
C GLU A 75 -18.09 -21.06 -32.83
N ARG A 76 -18.89 -21.93 -32.18
CA ARG A 76 -20.25 -21.60 -31.74
C ARG A 76 -20.26 -20.52 -30.67
N TRP A 77 -19.35 -20.61 -29.69
CA TRP A 77 -19.19 -19.57 -28.68
C TRP A 77 -18.87 -18.23 -29.32
N ALA A 78 -17.89 -18.20 -30.24
CA ALA A 78 -17.47 -16.97 -30.92
C ALA A 78 -18.61 -16.31 -31.70
N THR A 79 -19.39 -17.11 -32.44
CA THR A 79 -20.59 -16.62 -33.13
C THR A 79 -21.62 -16.03 -32.17
N ALA A 80 -21.81 -16.64 -31.00
CA ALA A 80 -22.81 -16.21 -30.02
C ALA A 80 -22.39 -14.97 -29.22
N THR A 81 -21.09 -14.68 -29.12
CA THR A 81 -20.52 -13.57 -28.33
C THR A 81 -19.95 -12.44 -29.20
N ASP A 82 -20.19 -12.48 -30.51
CA ASP A 82 -19.68 -11.53 -31.50
C ASP A 82 -18.14 -11.46 -31.50
N PHE A 83 -17.47 -12.58 -31.22
CA PHE A 83 -16.03 -12.74 -31.40
C PHE A 83 -15.73 -13.09 -32.88
N PRO A 84 -14.72 -12.49 -33.52
CA PRO A 84 -14.39 -12.78 -34.92
C PRO A 84 -14.02 -14.25 -35.12
N VAL A 85 -14.88 -15.02 -35.81
CA VAL A 85 -14.70 -16.47 -35.99
C VAL A 85 -13.41 -16.78 -36.76
N GLU A 86 -13.02 -15.90 -37.69
CA GLU A 86 -11.76 -15.96 -38.43
C GLU A 86 -10.52 -15.85 -37.54
N ASN A 87 -10.66 -15.34 -36.31
CA ASN A 87 -9.58 -15.22 -35.32
C ASN A 87 -9.51 -16.43 -34.38
N VAL A 88 -10.37 -17.45 -34.56
CA VAL A 88 -10.26 -18.73 -33.87
C VAL A 88 -9.24 -19.61 -34.60
N ILE A 89 -8.11 -19.88 -33.95
CA ILE A 89 -7.00 -20.67 -34.48
C ILE A 89 -7.12 -22.10 -33.96
N ASN A 90 -7.15 -23.06 -34.88
CA ASN A 90 -7.16 -24.48 -34.57
C ASN A 90 -5.72 -25.02 -34.67
N ASP A 91 -5.22 -25.60 -33.58
CA ASP A 91 -3.87 -26.18 -33.51
C ASP A 91 -3.74 -27.55 -34.22
N GLY A 92 -4.87 -28.17 -34.57
CA GLY A 92 -4.96 -29.46 -35.25
C GLY A 92 -4.89 -30.69 -34.34
N SER A 93 -4.62 -30.52 -33.04
CA SER A 93 -4.53 -31.63 -32.09
C SER A 93 -5.91 -32.17 -31.73
N THR A 94 -6.00 -33.49 -31.58
CA THR A 94 -7.27 -34.21 -31.30
C THR A 94 -7.22 -34.96 -29.98
N THR A 95 -6.03 -35.21 -29.43
CA THR A 95 -5.85 -35.93 -28.17
C THR A 95 -4.78 -35.29 -27.29
N LEU A 96 -4.68 -35.81 -26.06
CA LEU A 96 -3.64 -35.37 -25.13
C LEU A 96 -2.24 -35.72 -25.66
N GLU A 97 -2.08 -36.80 -26.42
CA GLU A 97 -0.80 -37.31 -26.94
C GLU A 97 -0.27 -36.52 -28.15
N ASP A 98 -1.17 -36.05 -29.04
CA ASP A 98 -0.81 -35.29 -30.25
C ASP A 98 -0.77 -33.77 -30.05
N ARG A 99 -1.01 -33.29 -28.81
CA ARG A 99 -0.94 -31.87 -28.44
C ARG A 99 0.38 -31.22 -28.87
N LEU A 100 0.33 -29.94 -29.27
CA LEU A 100 1.55 -29.20 -29.66
C LEU A 100 2.36 -28.70 -28.46
N GLY A 101 1.66 -28.30 -27.40
CA GLY A 101 2.20 -27.68 -26.18
C GLY A 101 2.01 -26.16 -26.17
N ALA A 102 1.83 -25.58 -24.99
CA ALA A 102 1.34 -24.20 -24.83
C ALA A 102 2.20 -23.13 -25.54
N VAL A 103 3.53 -23.32 -25.59
CA VAL A 103 4.43 -22.40 -26.32
C VAL A 103 4.30 -22.57 -27.83
N ALA A 104 4.06 -23.80 -28.31
CA ALA A 104 3.84 -24.08 -29.72
C ALA A 104 2.46 -23.57 -30.19
N ASP A 105 1.43 -23.63 -29.33
CA ASP A 105 0.11 -23.05 -29.60
C ASP A 105 0.22 -21.52 -29.80
N LEU A 106 1.06 -20.87 -28.98
CA LEU A 106 1.34 -19.45 -29.11
C LEU A 106 2.14 -19.13 -30.38
N GLU A 107 3.21 -19.88 -30.65
CA GLU A 107 4.03 -19.73 -31.87
C GLU A 107 3.19 -19.88 -33.14
N LEU A 108 2.24 -20.83 -33.14
CA LEU A 108 1.34 -21.06 -34.26
C LEU A 108 0.58 -19.80 -34.65
N VAL A 109 0.03 -19.05 -33.69
CA VAL A 109 -0.68 -17.80 -33.97
C VAL A 109 0.29 -16.75 -34.49
N VAL A 110 1.42 -16.57 -33.81
CA VAL A 110 2.45 -15.59 -34.18
C VAL A 110 2.89 -15.80 -35.63
N ARG A 111 3.17 -17.04 -36.01
CA ARG A 111 3.62 -17.41 -37.36
C ARG A 111 2.50 -17.37 -38.40
N SER A 112 1.34 -17.94 -38.11
CA SER A 112 0.22 -18.03 -39.08
C SER A 112 -0.40 -16.67 -39.39
N ARG A 113 -0.46 -15.76 -38.40
CA ARG A 113 -1.00 -14.41 -38.54
C ARG A 113 0.08 -13.35 -38.76
N LYS A 114 1.35 -13.75 -38.77
CA LYS A 114 2.52 -12.88 -38.99
C LYS A 114 2.49 -11.66 -38.07
N LEU A 115 2.30 -11.90 -36.78
CA LEU A 115 2.16 -10.82 -35.79
C LEU A 115 3.47 -10.01 -35.71
N GLN A 116 3.36 -8.68 -35.67
CA GLN A 116 4.48 -7.71 -35.64
C GLN A 116 4.30 -6.65 -34.54
N ASP A 117 3.53 -6.97 -33.51
CA ASP A 117 3.16 -6.08 -32.41
C ASP A 117 3.41 -6.81 -31.08
N ASP A 118 3.48 -6.06 -29.98
CA ASP A 118 3.54 -6.63 -28.65
C ASP A 118 2.27 -7.44 -28.39
N ILE A 119 2.40 -8.55 -27.66
CA ILE A 119 1.26 -9.44 -27.38
C ILE A 119 0.99 -9.55 -25.89
N MET A 120 -0.28 -9.73 -25.55
CA MET A 120 -0.74 -10.20 -24.26
C MET A 120 -1.26 -11.62 -24.41
N VAL A 121 -0.84 -12.54 -23.56
CA VAL A 121 -1.24 -13.95 -23.61
C VAL A 121 -1.96 -14.29 -22.32
N ILE A 122 -3.18 -14.80 -22.41
CA ILE A 122 -4.02 -15.15 -21.27
C ILE A 122 -4.57 -16.57 -21.47
N ALA A 123 -4.51 -17.42 -20.44
CA ALA A 123 -5.27 -18.67 -20.47
C ALA A 123 -6.76 -18.37 -20.21
N GLY A 124 -7.61 -18.68 -21.20
CA GLY A 124 -9.04 -18.36 -21.18
C GLY A 124 -9.88 -19.29 -20.30
N ASP A 125 -9.24 -20.23 -19.60
CA ASP A 125 -9.84 -21.28 -18.80
C ASP A 125 -9.57 -21.12 -17.29
N MET A 126 -9.01 -19.97 -16.89
CA MET A 126 -8.70 -19.61 -15.50
C MET A 126 -9.85 -18.83 -14.86
N LEU A 127 -10.14 -19.11 -13.60
CA LEU A 127 -11.11 -18.35 -12.82
C LEU A 127 -10.40 -17.21 -12.07
N CYS A 128 -10.85 -15.98 -12.32
CA CYS A 128 -10.35 -14.79 -11.62
C CYS A 128 -11.29 -14.44 -10.46
N ALA A 129 -10.73 -14.28 -9.27
CA ALA A 129 -11.47 -13.89 -8.08
C ALA A 129 -12.05 -12.47 -8.16
N ASP A 130 -11.28 -11.54 -8.71
CA ASP A 130 -11.73 -10.17 -8.97
C ASP A 130 -12.32 -10.06 -10.37
N GLN A 131 -13.64 -9.92 -10.46
CA GLN A 131 -14.33 -9.71 -11.74
C GLN A 131 -14.16 -8.28 -12.28
N ASN A 132 -13.58 -7.37 -11.49
CA ASN A 132 -13.48 -5.94 -11.78
C ASN A 132 -12.02 -5.50 -11.94
N PHE A 133 -11.14 -6.40 -12.35
CA PHE A 133 -9.73 -6.10 -12.58
C PHE A 133 -9.50 -5.06 -13.70
N ASP A 134 -8.53 -4.15 -13.54
CA ASP A 134 -8.14 -3.17 -14.59
C ASP A 134 -6.99 -3.67 -15.47
N ILE A 135 -7.32 -4.34 -16.58
CA ILE A 135 -6.34 -4.78 -17.58
C ILE A 135 -5.54 -3.62 -18.20
N ALA A 136 -6.08 -2.39 -18.22
CA ALA A 136 -5.35 -1.23 -18.70
C ALA A 136 -4.14 -0.90 -17.80
N GLN A 137 -4.23 -1.20 -16.50
CA GLN A 137 -3.11 -1.05 -15.57
C GLN A 137 -1.96 -1.99 -15.92
N VAL A 138 -2.26 -3.23 -16.35
CA VAL A 138 -1.25 -4.19 -16.83
C VAL A 138 -0.50 -3.64 -18.03
N ILE A 139 -1.23 -3.13 -19.03
CA ILE A 139 -0.63 -2.58 -20.25
C ILE A 139 0.23 -1.36 -19.93
N ARG A 140 -0.26 -0.45 -19.06
CA ARG A 140 0.52 0.72 -18.61
C ARG A 140 1.81 0.29 -17.90
N PHE A 141 1.73 -0.70 -17.01
CA PHE A 141 2.90 -1.19 -16.29
C PHE A 141 3.90 -1.87 -17.25
N PHE A 142 3.43 -2.74 -18.14
CA PHE A 142 4.26 -3.35 -19.19
C PHE A 142 5.01 -2.30 -20.00
N ARG A 143 4.31 -1.28 -20.51
CA ARG A 143 4.92 -0.18 -21.30
C ARG A 143 5.90 0.68 -20.49
N SER A 144 5.82 0.67 -19.16
CA SER A 144 6.74 1.40 -18.28
C SER A 144 8.06 0.65 -18.04
N LYS A 145 8.17 -0.62 -18.47
CA LYS A 145 9.33 -1.47 -18.22
C LYS A 145 10.05 -1.83 -19.53
N PRO A 146 11.39 -1.88 -19.53
CA PRO A 146 12.17 -2.25 -20.71
C PRO A 146 12.32 -3.77 -20.84
N GLY A 147 11.21 -4.51 -20.87
CA GLY A 147 11.23 -5.96 -20.95
C GLY A 147 9.85 -6.61 -20.91
N GLU A 148 9.85 -7.93 -20.69
CA GLU A 148 8.63 -8.74 -20.64
C GLU A 148 7.90 -8.58 -19.30
N LEU A 149 6.62 -8.93 -19.25
CA LEU A 149 5.83 -8.90 -18.02
C LEU A 149 5.20 -10.25 -17.72
N ILE A 150 5.42 -10.72 -16.48
CA ILE A 150 4.73 -11.86 -15.89
C ILE A 150 3.79 -11.37 -14.80
N ILE A 151 2.54 -11.81 -14.87
CA ILE A 151 1.60 -11.65 -13.78
C ILE A 151 1.77 -12.76 -12.75
N TYR A 152 1.77 -12.38 -11.48
CA TYR A 152 1.81 -13.31 -10.36
C TYR A 152 0.85 -12.92 -9.24
N TYR A 153 0.53 -13.88 -8.38
CA TYR A 153 -0.21 -13.68 -7.13
C TYR A 153 0.49 -14.44 -5.99
N GLU A 154 0.14 -14.12 -4.76
CA GLU A 154 0.68 -14.80 -3.58
C GLU A 154 -0.20 -16.00 -3.21
N LEU A 155 0.40 -17.19 -3.11
CA LEU A 155 -0.32 -18.41 -2.75
C LEU A 155 -0.84 -18.37 -1.30
N GLU A 156 -2.10 -18.75 -1.11
CA GLU A 156 -2.74 -18.86 0.20
C GLU A 156 -2.08 -19.93 1.07
N GLU A 157 -2.27 -19.85 2.38
CA GLU A 157 -1.77 -20.84 3.33
C GLU A 157 -2.40 -22.22 3.03
N GLY A 158 -1.56 -23.23 2.77
CA GLY A 158 -1.99 -24.58 2.37
C GLY A 158 -1.96 -24.86 0.86
N GLU A 159 -1.83 -23.85 -0.01
CA GLU A 159 -1.58 -24.08 -1.43
C GLU A 159 -0.14 -24.57 -1.68
N LYS A 160 -0.01 -25.61 -2.52
CA LYS A 160 1.27 -26.26 -2.83
C LYS A 160 1.98 -25.59 -4.02
N SER A 161 3.23 -25.19 -3.82
CA SER A 161 4.09 -24.59 -4.86
C SER A 161 4.33 -25.53 -6.05
N SER A 162 4.32 -26.84 -5.84
CA SER A 162 4.50 -27.87 -6.87
C SER A 162 3.37 -27.96 -7.90
N SER A 163 2.29 -27.21 -7.70
CA SER A 163 1.14 -27.17 -8.64
C SER A 163 1.17 -25.98 -9.61
N ARG A 164 2.11 -25.04 -9.45
CA ARG A 164 2.20 -23.77 -10.20
C ARG A 164 3.62 -23.46 -10.64
N GLY A 165 3.77 -22.59 -11.63
CA GLY A 165 5.05 -21.91 -11.86
C GLY A 165 5.29 -20.88 -10.75
N ILE A 166 6.48 -20.85 -10.16
CA ILE A 166 6.84 -19.95 -9.06
C ILE A 166 7.88 -18.95 -9.54
N VAL A 167 7.69 -17.67 -9.23
CA VAL A 167 8.63 -16.59 -9.56
C VAL A 167 9.34 -16.07 -8.33
N GLU A 168 10.61 -15.72 -8.48
CA GLU A 168 11.34 -14.90 -7.52
C GLU A 168 11.44 -13.49 -8.09
N VAL A 169 10.92 -12.49 -7.36
CA VAL A 169 10.83 -11.10 -7.83
C VAL A 169 11.63 -10.21 -6.90
N CYS A 170 12.55 -9.44 -7.46
CA CYS A 170 13.28 -8.41 -6.71
C CYS A 170 12.29 -7.32 -6.25
N PRO A 171 12.15 -7.06 -4.93
CA PRO A 171 11.19 -6.08 -4.43
C PRO A 171 11.41 -4.67 -4.98
N ASP A 172 12.66 -4.27 -5.20
CA ASP A 172 13.00 -2.90 -5.58
C ASP A 172 12.88 -2.64 -7.09
N SER A 173 13.34 -3.60 -7.90
CA SER A 173 13.38 -3.46 -9.36
C SER A 173 12.15 -4.04 -10.06
N HIS A 174 11.38 -4.88 -9.36
CA HIS A 174 10.35 -5.77 -9.91
C HIS A 174 10.88 -6.77 -10.94
N ARG A 175 12.20 -6.95 -11.05
CA ARG A 175 12.78 -7.92 -11.98
C ARG A 175 12.54 -9.33 -11.46
N VAL A 176 12.03 -10.20 -12.33
CA VAL A 176 11.95 -11.64 -12.07
C VAL A 176 13.38 -12.18 -12.18
N THR A 177 13.94 -12.62 -11.06
CA THR A 177 15.30 -13.17 -11.01
C THR A 177 15.33 -14.64 -11.41
N ARG A 178 14.27 -15.38 -11.09
CA ARG A 178 14.11 -16.80 -11.44
C ARG A 178 12.64 -17.13 -11.71
N PHE A 179 12.43 -18.07 -12.63
CA PHE A 179 11.17 -18.75 -12.81
C PHE A 179 11.42 -20.25 -12.59
N LEU A 180 10.56 -20.89 -11.80
CA LEU A 180 10.64 -22.30 -11.47
C LEU A 180 9.33 -22.97 -11.90
N GLU A 181 9.35 -23.85 -12.89
CA GLU A 181 8.16 -24.61 -13.28
C GLU A 181 7.88 -25.72 -12.25
N LYS A 182 6.80 -25.58 -11.48
CA LYS A 182 6.29 -26.58 -10.53
C LYS A 182 7.39 -27.16 -9.62
N PRO A 183 8.09 -26.30 -8.86
CA PRO A 183 9.21 -26.73 -8.04
C PRO A 183 8.76 -27.69 -6.94
N GLN A 184 9.60 -28.67 -6.63
CA GLN A 184 9.46 -29.48 -5.41
C GLN A 184 9.55 -28.60 -4.16
N GLU A 185 8.92 -29.05 -3.07
CA GLU A 185 8.97 -28.35 -1.79
C GLU A 185 10.42 -28.11 -1.32
N GLY A 186 10.69 -26.94 -0.77
CA GLY A 186 12.02 -26.54 -0.29
C GLY A 186 12.98 -25.98 -1.34
N ARG A 187 12.65 -26.02 -2.64
CA ARG A 187 13.53 -25.45 -3.70
C ARG A 187 13.59 -23.92 -3.71
N THR A 188 12.56 -23.26 -3.21
CA THR A 188 12.49 -21.80 -3.07
C THR A 188 11.65 -21.45 -1.84
N ALA A 189 11.92 -20.30 -1.23
CA ALA A 189 11.07 -19.71 -0.20
C ALA A 189 9.94 -18.87 -0.81
N SER A 190 9.99 -18.57 -2.10
CA SER A 190 8.96 -17.76 -2.76
C SER A 190 7.62 -18.50 -2.81
N ARG A 191 6.56 -17.78 -2.47
CA ARG A 191 5.15 -18.21 -2.63
C ARG A 191 4.44 -17.46 -3.77
N LEU A 192 5.20 -16.79 -4.64
CA LEU A 192 4.65 -15.99 -5.73
C LEU A 192 4.38 -16.90 -6.94
N ALA A 193 3.12 -17.25 -7.15
CA ALA A 193 2.68 -18.10 -8.25
C ALA A 193 2.39 -17.29 -9.51
N SER A 194 2.98 -17.73 -10.62
CA SER A 194 2.69 -17.21 -11.96
C SER A 194 1.50 -17.93 -12.57
N VAL A 195 0.72 -17.18 -13.34
CA VAL A 195 -0.35 -17.67 -14.21
C VAL A 195 -0.02 -17.39 -15.67
N VAL A 196 -0.71 -18.07 -16.59
CA VAL A 196 -0.63 -17.73 -18.02
C VAL A 196 -1.38 -16.42 -18.24
N PHE A 197 -0.69 -15.35 -17.91
CA PHE A 197 -1.08 -13.97 -18.11
C PHE A 197 0.24 -13.19 -18.26
N TYR A 198 0.65 -13.02 -19.51
CA TYR A 198 1.97 -12.49 -19.88
C TYR A 198 1.83 -11.33 -20.87
N CYS A 199 2.76 -10.37 -20.81
CA CYS A 199 2.97 -9.44 -21.91
C CYS A 199 4.35 -9.67 -22.49
N ILE A 200 4.41 -9.86 -23.81
CA ILE A 200 5.63 -10.20 -24.53
C ILE A 200 5.86 -9.15 -25.62
N GLN A 201 7.05 -8.57 -25.63
CA GLN A 201 7.50 -7.63 -26.64
C GLN A 201 7.60 -8.31 -28.00
N ARG A 202 7.29 -7.57 -29.06
CA ARG A 202 7.36 -8.08 -30.44
C ARG A 202 8.74 -8.70 -30.76
N ASP A 203 9.82 -8.12 -30.24
CA ASP A 203 11.19 -8.54 -30.51
C ASP A 203 11.54 -9.86 -29.79
N THR A 204 10.74 -10.25 -28.79
CA THR A 204 10.90 -11.51 -28.04
C THR A 204 10.17 -12.68 -28.69
N LEU A 205 9.24 -12.41 -29.62
CA LEU A 205 8.44 -13.46 -30.26
C LEU A 205 9.30 -14.45 -31.06
N SER A 206 10.42 -14.02 -31.65
CA SER A 206 11.33 -14.90 -32.40
C SER A 206 11.98 -15.99 -31.54
N TYR A 207 12.12 -15.76 -30.23
CA TYR A 207 12.72 -16.73 -29.32
C TYR A 207 11.83 -17.96 -29.09
N MET A 208 10.54 -17.89 -29.42
CA MET A 208 9.65 -19.05 -29.30
C MET A 208 10.08 -20.18 -30.22
N SER A 209 10.42 -19.87 -31.48
CA SER A 209 10.93 -20.87 -32.44
C SER A 209 12.27 -21.44 -31.99
N ASP A 210 13.18 -20.60 -31.47
CA ASP A 210 14.48 -21.03 -30.92
C ASP A 210 14.32 -22.00 -29.75
N PHE A 211 13.37 -21.73 -28.85
CA PHE A 211 13.05 -22.59 -27.72
C PHE A 211 12.44 -23.92 -28.18
N LEU A 212 11.47 -23.87 -29.10
CA LEU A 212 10.79 -25.07 -29.60
C LEU A 212 11.76 -26.01 -30.33
N ASN A 213 12.74 -25.47 -31.06
CA ASN A 213 13.78 -26.26 -31.70
C ASN A 213 14.67 -27.03 -30.70
N GLN A 214 14.81 -26.54 -29.47
CA GLN A 214 15.56 -27.19 -28.39
C GLN A 214 14.69 -28.15 -27.57
N GLN A 215 13.37 -28.11 -27.74
CA GLN A 215 12.40 -28.93 -27.01
C GLN A 215 11.69 -29.92 -27.95
N PRO A 216 12.35 -31.02 -28.33
CA PRO A 216 11.77 -32.01 -29.24
C PRO A 216 10.55 -32.71 -28.62
N GLN A 217 10.53 -32.86 -27.30
CA GLN A 217 9.43 -33.49 -26.57
C GLN A 217 8.35 -32.47 -26.18
N THR A 218 7.09 -32.81 -26.46
CA THR A 218 5.92 -31.97 -26.16
C THR A 218 5.80 -31.61 -24.67
N THR A 219 6.24 -32.50 -23.77
CA THR A 219 6.21 -32.26 -22.31
C THR A 219 7.07 -31.08 -21.88
N GLY A 220 8.07 -30.70 -22.67
CA GLY A 220 8.94 -29.54 -22.39
C GLY A 220 8.45 -28.22 -22.98
N ARG A 221 7.37 -28.22 -23.77
CA ARG A 221 6.88 -27.02 -24.48
C ARG A 221 5.92 -26.19 -23.62
N THR A 222 6.21 -26.07 -22.32
CA THR A 222 5.40 -25.33 -21.35
C THR A 222 5.89 -23.90 -21.21
N PHE A 223 5.00 -22.98 -20.82
CA PHE A 223 5.40 -21.60 -20.56
C PHE A 223 6.41 -21.48 -19.42
N GLY A 224 6.31 -22.31 -18.39
CA GLY A 224 7.26 -22.22 -17.28
C GLY A 224 8.68 -22.57 -17.69
N GLN A 225 8.87 -23.61 -18.51
CA GLN A 225 10.20 -23.92 -19.06
C GLN A 225 10.69 -22.86 -20.03
N PHE A 226 9.80 -22.27 -20.84
CA PHE A 226 10.16 -21.14 -21.70
C PHE A 226 10.64 -19.93 -20.89
N TRP A 227 9.93 -19.55 -19.82
CA TRP A 227 10.33 -18.43 -18.97
C TRP A 227 11.63 -18.71 -18.22
N GLU A 228 11.79 -19.93 -17.68
CA GLU A 228 13.03 -20.35 -17.04
C GLU A 228 14.22 -20.22 -18.01
N TRP A 229 14.08 -20.73 -19.25
CA TRP A 229 15.08 -20.63 -20.30
C TRP A 229 15.35 -19.18 -20.75
N LEU A 230 14.29 -18.38 -20.95
CA LEU A 230 14.41 -17.00 -21.43
C LEU A 230 15.12 -16.10 -20.40
N ILE A 231 14.86 -16.32 -19.12
CA ILE A 231 15.50 -15.58 -18.01
C ILE A 231 16.93 -16.08 -17.79
N SER A 232 17.14 -17.39 -17.72
CA SER A 232 18.44 -17.96 -17.31
C SER A 232 19.46 -18.05 -18.46
N GLU A 233 19.03 -18.42 -19.67
CA GLU A 233 19.95 -18.62 -20.80
C GLU A 233 19.99 -17.42 -21.74
N LYS A 234 18.85 -16.80 -22.03
CA LYS A 234 18.77 -15.63 -22.92
C LYS A 234 18.93 -14.30 -22.19
N GLN A 235 18.94 -14.31 -20.85
CA GLN A 235 19.15 -13.13 -20.00
C GLN A 235 18.23 -11.96 -20.38
N ARG A 236 17.02 -12.25 -20.85
CA ARG A 236 16.02 -11.22 -21.16
C ARG A 236 15.50 -10.63 -19.86
N HIS A 237 15.27 -9.33 -19.87
CA HIS A 237 14.65 -8.66 -18.74
C HIS A 237 13.17 -9.02 -18.68
N VAL A 238 12.78 -9.65 -17.58
CA VAL A 238 11.40 -9.98 -17.26
C VAL A 238 11.04 -9.30 -15.96
N PHE A 239 9.89 -8.65 -15.91
CA PHE A 239 9.36 -7.96 -14.75
C PHE A 239 8.11 -8.68 -14.23
N GLY A 240 7.86 -8.57 -12.93
CA GLY A 240 6.70 -9.12 -12.26
C GLY A 240 5.69 -8.02 -11.91
N MET A 241 4.39 -8.31 -12.07
CA MET A 241 3.30 -7.50 -11.50
C MET A 241 2.40 -8.38 -10.64
N LYS A 242 2.19 -7.95 -9.39
CA LYS A 242 1.36 -8.64 -8.39
C LYS A 242 -0.10 -8.29 -8.62
N LEU A 243 -0.94 -9.32 -8.72
CA LEU A 243 -2.39 -9.16 -8.60
C LEU A 243 -2.84 -9.43 -7.15
N PRO A 244 -3.76 -8.61 -6.61
CA PRO A 244 -4.16 -8.67 -5.20
C PRO A 244 -4.98 -9.93 -4.89
N THR A 245 -5.55 -10.57 -5.91
CA THR A 245 -6.37 -11.75 -5.76
C THR A 245 -5.77 -12.95 -6.47
N GLY A 246 -5.94 -14.13 -5.89
CA GLY A 246 -5.53 -15.38 -6.51
C GLY A 246 -6.34 -15.77 -7.74
N PHE A 247 -5.74 -16.59 -8.59
CA PHE A 247 -6.38 -17.26 -9.70
C PHE A 247 -6.60 -18.73 -9.37
N GLN A 248 -7.72 -19.28 -9.82
CA GLN A 248 -8.09 -20.65 -9.54
C GLN A 248 -8.42 -21.42 -10.82
N LEU A 249 -8.54 -22.74 -10.70
CA LEU A 249 -8.75 -23.67 -11.83
C LEU A 249 -7.58 -23.70 -12.85
N ILE A 250 -6.37 -23.43 -12.39
CA ILE A 250 -5.16 -23.45 -13.21
C ILE A 250 -4.64 -24.89 -13.38
N GLY A 251 -4.39 -25.28 -14.63
CA GLY A 251 -3.80 -26.57 -14.98
C GLY A 251 -4.79 -27.74 -14.98
N GLN A 252 -4.33 -28.90 -14.52
CA GLN A 252 -5.13 -30.12 -14.34
C GLN A 252 -5.94 -29.99 -13.04
N VAL A 253 -7.26 -29.95 -13.16
CA VAL A 253 -8.20 -29.62 -12.08
C VAL A 253 -9.24 -30.73 -11.97
N GLY A 254 -9.67 -31.08 -10.76
CA GLY A 254 -10.76 -32.03 -10.52
C GLY A 254 -12.11 -31.36 -10.28
N LEU A 255 -13.18 -32.17 -10.24
CA LEU A 255 -14.55 -31.73 -9.95
C LEU A 255 -14.66 -31.13 -8.54
N SER A 256 -13.92 -31.66 -7.56
CA SER A 256 -13.87 -31.10 -6.20
C SER A 256 -13.32 -29.68 -6.17
N ASP A 257 -12.27 -29.40 -6.95
CA ASP A 257 -11.66 -28.08 -7.01
C ASP A 257 -12.59 -27.10 -7.73
N TYR A 258 -13.17 -27.53 -8.87
CA TYR A 258 -14.17 -26.76 -9.61
C TYR A 258 -15.34 -26.33 -8.72
N THR A 259 -15.95 -27.27 -8.01
CA THR A 259 -17.10 -27.02 -7.13
C THR A 259 -16.74 -26.17 -5.91
N LYS A 260 -15.59 -26.44 -5.28
CA LYS A 260 -15.08 -25.65 -4.15
C LYS A 260 -14.99 -24.17 -4.52
N TRP A 261 -14.33 -23.86 -5.64
CA TRP A 261 -14.08 -22.48 -6.04
C TRP A 261 -15.35 -21.78 -6.53
N LEU A 262 -16.19 -22.45 -7.33
CA LEU A 262 -17.50 -21.89 -7.71
C LEU A 262 -18.35 -21.53 -6.50
N THR A 263 -18.41 -22.42 -5.51
CA THR A 263 -19.18 -22.18 -4.28
C THR A 263 -18.60 -20.99 -3.51
N HIS A 264 -17.27 -20.96 -3.33
CA HIS A 264 -16.57 -19.90 -2.61
C HIS A 264 -16.82 -18.52 -3.24
N TYR A 265 -16.69 -18.38 -4.57
CA TYR A 265 -16.89 -17.08 -5.21
C TYR A 265 -18.36 -16.68 -5.35
N SER A 266 -19.26 -17.65 -5.53
CA SER A 266 -20.71 -17.38 -5.54
C SER A 266 -21.22 -16.91 -4.18
N THR A 267 -20.72 -17.50 -3.07
CA THR A 267 -21.03 -17.02 -1.72
C THR A 267 -20.42 -15.65 -1.44
N LYS A 268 -19.23 -15.34 -1.99
CA LYS A 268 -18.62 -14.00 -1.90
C LYS A 268 -19.43 -12.92 -2.63
N GLN A 269 -20.10 -13.26 -3.74
CA GLN A 269 -21.03 -12.34 -4.43
C GLN A 269 -22.37 -12.18 -3.73
N GLN A 270 -22.86 -13.20 -3.03
CA GLN A 270 -24.19 -13.21 -2.41
C GLN A 270 -24.19 -12.82 -0.91
N GLY A 271 -23.02 -12.66 -0.28
CA GLY A 271 -22.89 -12.64 1.17
C GLY A 271 -22.33 -11.35 1.77
N SER A 272 -23.23 -10.57 2.39
CA SER A 272 -23.01 -9.51 3.40
C SER A 272 -22.47 -8.16 2.89
N PRO A 273 -23.05 -7.02 3.32
CA PRO A 273 -22.37 -5.73 3.16
C PRO A 273 -20.99 -5.84 3.81
N ALA A 274 -19.94 -5.51 3.06
CA ALA A 274 -18.58 -5.49 3.59
C ALA A 274 -18.59 -4.66 4.88
N LYS A 275 -18.09 -5.24 5.98
CA LYS A 275 -18.01 -4.51 7.25
C LYS A 275 -17.17 -3.25 7.03
N PRO A 276 -17.61 -2.08 7.53
CA PRO A 276 -16.81 -0.87 7.49
C PRO A 276 -15.45 -1.15 8.10
N ILE A 277 -14.38 -0.81 7.39
CA ILE A 277 -13.04 -0.92 7.95
C ILE A 277 -12.67 0.43 8.53
N THR A 278 -12.34 0.45 9.80
CA THR A 278 -12.03 1.67 10.54
C THR A 278 -10.61 1.55 11.06
N CYS A 279 -9.75 2.52 10.76
CA CYS A 279 -8.46 2.62 11.41
C CYS A 279 -8.34 3.96 12.11
N ARG A 280 -7.70 3.94 13.26
CA ARG A 280 -7.44 5.10 14.10
C ARG A 280 -5.94 5.31 14.23
N SER A 281 -5.51 6.56 14.10
CA SER A 281 -4.16 7.01 14.40
C SER A 281 -4.22 8.03 15.54
N TYR A 282 -3.19 8.02 16.39
CA TYR A 282 -3.12 8.88 17.56
C TYR A 282 -2.22 10.08 17.31
N ALA A 283 -2.55 11.20 17.96
CA ALA A 283 -1.67 12.37 17.97
C ALA A 283 -0.33 12.03 18.61
N ARG A 284 0.65 12.92 18.44
CA ARG A 284 2.01 12.72 18.94
C ARG A 284 2.54 13.94 19.67
N VAL A 285 3.50 13.71 20.56
CA VAL A 285 4.32 14.77 21.18
C VAL A 285 5.80 14.51 20.95
N GLY A 286 6.52 15.51 20.47
CA GLY A 286 7.99 15.45 20.40
C GLY A 286 8.58 15.68 21.79
N LEU A 287 9.17 14.66 22.39
CA LEU A 287 9.73 14.72 23.74
C LEU A 287 11.16 15.25 23.72
N MET A 288 12.00 14.86 22.76
CA MET A 288 13.40 15.33 22.67
C MET A 288 13.89 15.45 21.23
N GLY A 289 14.90 16.29 21.01
CA GLY A 289 15.69 16.39 19.78
C GLY A 289 15.12 17.28 18.69
N ASN A 290 13.83 17.63 18.74
CA ASN A 290 13.24 18.54 17.76
C ASN A 290 13.81 19.97 17.96
N PRO A 291 14.18 20.67 16.85
CA PRO A 291 13.76 20.43 15.46
C PRO A 291 14.78 19.69 14.57
N SER A 292 15.71 18.91 15.13
CA SER A 292 16.84 18.32 14.37
C SER A 292 16.48 17.21 13.36
N ASP A 293 15.23 16.75 13.33
CA ASP A 293 14.78 15.65 12.48
C ASP A 293 14.91 15.94 10.99
N GLY A 294 14.74 17.19 10.56
CA GLY A 294 14.99 17.60 9.16
C GLY A 294 16.46 17.94 8.84
N PHE A 295 17.37 17.74 9.79
CA PHE A 295 18.77 18.23 9.74
C PHE A 295 19.78 17.14 10.15
N ASN A 296 19.52 15.91 9.73
CA ASN A 296 20.36 14.74 10.01
C ASN A 296 20.51 14.42 11.51
N GLY A 297 19.57 14.87 12.33
CA GLY A 297 19.59 14.73 13.78
C GLY A 297 18.82 13.52 14.29
N LYS A 298 18.48 13.56 15.57
CA LYS A 298 17.81 12.46 16.27
C LYS A 298 16.72 12.99 17.17
N THR A 299 15.62 12.25 17.30
CA THR A 299 14.47 12.65 18.13
C THR A 299 13.91 11.50 18.95
N ILE A 300 13.20 11.84 20.03
CA ILE A 300 12.32 10.91 20.74
C ILE A 300 10.93 11.53 20.77
N ALA A 301 9.93 10.77 20.32
CA ALA A 301 8.53 11.20 20.33
C ALA A 301 7.63 10.07 20.85
N MET A 302 6.43 10.46 21.28
CA MET A 302 5.45 9.55 21.85
C MET A 302 4.06 9.78 21.26
N THR A 303 3.35 8.71 20.92
CA THR A 303 1.90 8.78 20.60
C THR A 303 1.07 8.94 21.85
N ILE A 304 0.03 9.77 21.77
CA ILE A 304 -0.85 10.13 22.88
C ILE A 304 -2.31 9.80 22.56
N ALA A 305 -2.97 9.04 23.43
CA ALA A 305 -4.34 8.58 23.26
C ALA A 305 -5.39 9.70 23.47
N ASN A 306 -4.98 10.85 24.02
CA ASN A 306 -5.86 12.00 24.26
C ASN A 306 -6.57 12.47 22.98
N PHE A 307 -5.86 12.41 21.85
CA PHE A 307 -6.35 12.88 20.58
C PHE A 307 -6.07 11.87 19.47
N TRP A 308 -7.00 11.77 18.52
CA TRP A 308 -6.99 10.79 17.47
C TRP A 308 -7.59 11.33 16.17
N ALA A 309 -7.18 10.72 15.06
CA ALA A 309 -7.82 10.82 13.78
C ALA A 309 -8.23 9.41 13.35
N GLU A 310 -9.44 9.27 12.84
CA GLU A 310 -10.00 8.01 12.41
C GLU A 310 -10.48 8.16 10.98
N ALA A 311 -10.32 7.13 10.17
CA ALA A 311 -10.99 7.06 8.89
C ALA A 311 -11.70 5.73 8.73
N THR A 312 -12.84 5.79 8.05
CA THR A 312 -13.69 4.65 7.78
C THR A 312 -13.81 4.46 6.28
N LEU A 313 -13.51 3.25 5.84
CA LEU A 313 -13.67 2.77 4.49
C LEU A 313 -14.89 1.83 4.41
N LEU A 314 -15.78 2.08 3.46
CA LEU A 314 -16.92 1.22 3.17
C LEU A 314 -16.97 0.93 1.68
N ASP A 315 -17.32 -0.29 1.30
CA ASP A 315 -17.62 -0.61 -0.10
C ASP A 315 -18.81 0.22 -0.59
N SER A 316 -18.73 0.75 -1.82
CA SER A 316 -19.82 1.49 -2.44
C SER A 316 -19.78 1.41 -3.96
N GLN A 317 -20.92 1.65 -4.62
CA GLN A 317 -21.00 1.59 -6.08
C GLN A 317 -20.15 2.67 -6.78
N THR A 318 -20.03 3.85 -6.16
CA THR A 318 -19.23 4.98 -6.64
C THR A 318 -18.16 5.33 -5.62
N LEU A 319 -17.00 5.84 -6.08
CA LEU A 319 -15.97 6.38 -5.19
C LEU A 319 -16.48 7.70 -4.58
N VAL A 320 -16.61 7.75 -3.25
CA VAL A 320 -17.13 8.91 -2.52
C VAL A 320 -16.16 9.31 -1.42
N LEU A 321 -15.71 10.56 -1.42
CA LEU A 321 -14.98 11.15 -0.31
C LEU A 321 -15.96 12.07 0.44
N VAL A 322 -16.29 11.72 1.68
CA VAL A 322 -17.29 12.43 2.48
C VAL A 322 -16.62 13.61 3.19
N PRO A 323 -17.05 14.86 2.93
CA PRO A 323 -16.56 16.03 3.66
C PRO A 323 -16.90 15.92 5.15
N HIS A 324 -15.98 16.29 6.04
CA HIS A 324 -16.28 16.34 7.46
C HIS A 324 -17.20 17.53 7.77
N PRO A 325 -18.30 17.36 8.53
CA PRO A 325 -19.28 18.41 8.73
C PRO A 325 -18.70 19.67 9.39
N LEU A 326 -17.71 19.52 10.28
CA LEU A 326 -17.06 20.65 10.97
C LEU A 326 -15.76 21.12 10.30
N ASN A 327 -15.02 20.21 9.64
CA ASN A 327 -13.65 20.50 9.20
C ASN A 327 -13.61 20.78 7.68
N ASP A 328 -14.63 20.35 6.93
CA ASP A 328 -14.86 20.68 5.53
C ASP A 328 -16.32 21.20 5.34
N PRO A 329 -16.74 22.24 6.08
CA PRO A 329 -18.11 22.73 6.02
C PRO A 329 -18.44 23.26 4.63
N THR A 330 -19.57 22.79 4.08
CA THR A 330 -20.13 23.27 2.80
C THR A 330 -21.45 24.02 2.99
N GLU A 331 -21.98 24.01 4.21
CA GLU A 331 -23.20 24.69 4.61
C GLU A 331 -22.89 25.57 5.83
N PHE A 332 -23.39 26.81 5.80
CA PHE A 332 -23.17 27.81 6.83
C PHE A 332 -24.50 28.47 7.20
N GLY A 333 -24.64 28.87 8.47
CA GLY A 333 -25.86 29.55 8.94
C GLY A 333 -26.09 30.91 8.28
N SER A 334 -25.01 31.60 7.91
CA SER A 334 -25.03 32.90 7.25
C SER A 334 -23.69 33.22 6.56
N LEU A 335 -23.68 34.29 5.75
CA LEU A 335 -22.42 34.81 5.17
C LEU A 335 -21.45 35.30 6.26
N GLN A 336 -21.97 35.81 7.38
CA GLN A 336 -21.15 36.23 8.52
C GLN A 336 -20.42 35.05 9.16
N ASP A 337 -21.10 33.90 9.28
CA ASP A 337 -20.51 32.67 9.81
C ASP A 337 -19.40 32.17 8.89
N LEU A 338 -19.67 32.13 7.58
CA LEU A 338 -18.64 31.80 6.57
C LEU A 338 -17.42 32.71 6.71
N PHE A 339 -17.62 34.04 6.77
CA PHE A 339 -16.52 35.00 6.92
C PHE A 339 -15.71 34.75 8.19
N CYS A 340 -16.36 34.60 9.35
CA CYS A 340 -15.70 34.40 10.63
C CYS A 340 -14.93 33.07 10.69
N ILE A 341 -15.57 31.99 10.25
CA ILE A 341 -14.98 30.64 10.25
C ILE A 341 -13.82 30.59 9.26
N SER A 342 -14.01 30.99 8.01
CA SER A 342 -12.94 30.95 7.00
C SER A 342 -11.75 31.84 7.35
N ARG A 343 -11.98 32.98 8.02
CA ARG A 343 -10.87 33.82 8.50
C ARG A 343 -10.05 33.13 9.59
N LYS A 344 -10.70 32.36 10.47
CA LYS A 344 -10.05 31.69 11.61
C LYS A 344 -9.44 30.33 11.24
N GLU A 345 -10.18 29.54 10.46
CA GLU A 345 -9.89 28.14 10.17
C GLU A 345 -9.36 27.93 8.74
N GLY A 346 -9.35 28.98 7.93
CA GLY A 346 -8.99 28.87 6.52
C GLY A 346 -10.06 28.16 5.70
N TYR A 347 -9.67 27.68 4.52
CA TYR A 347 -10.59 27.14 3.51
C TYR A 347 -10.41 25.64 3.27
N LEU A 348 -9.35 25.04 3.84
CA LEU A 348 -8.91 23.70 3.52
C LEU A 348 -8.98 22.82 4.76
N GLY A 349 -9.80 21.77 4.71
CA GLY A 349 -9.91 20.75 5.73
C GLY A 349 -9.22 19.45 5.35
N GLY A 350 -9.68 18.33 5.93
CA GLY A 350 -9.09 17.01 5.70
C GLY A 350 -9.50 16.36 4.38
N LEU A 351 -10.52 16.87 3.68
CA LEU A 351 -10.93 16.30 2.38
C LEU A 351 -9.80 16.32 1.34
N ARG A 352 -8.99 17.39 1.31
CA ARG A 352 -7.82 17.49 0.42
C ARG A 352 -6.78 16.40 0.71
N LEU A 353 -6.63 16.01 1.98
CA LEU A 353 -5.67 15.00 2.40
C LEU A 353 -6.15 13.63 1.92
N LEU A 354 -7.44 13.32 2.06
CA LEU A 354 -8.02 12.08 1.53
C LEU A 354 -7.82 11.97 0.01
N GLN A 355 -8.11 13.05 -0.73
CA GLN A 355 -7.90 13.11 -2.18
C GLN A 355 -6.44 12.86 -2.58
N ALA A 356 -5.51 13.59 -1.95
CA ALA A 356 -4.08 13.45 -2.19
C ALA A 356 -3.58 12.04 -1.84
N THR A 357 -4.08 11.46 -0.74
CA THR A 357 -3.77 10.08 -0.34
C THR A 357 -4.20 9.09 -1.41
N CYS A 358 -5.46 9.13 -1.86
CA CYS A 358 -5.96 8.22 -2.88
C CYS A 358 -5.17 8.35 -4.19
N LYS A 359 -4.85 9.58 -4.60
CA LYS A 359 -4.02 9.83 -5.80
C LYS A 359 -2.63 9.22 -5.66
N LYS A 360 -1.93 9.51 -4.56
CA LYS A 360 -0.56 9.02 -4.31
C LYS A 360 -0.55 7.51 -4.11
N PHE A 361 -1.59 6.94 -3.50
CA PHE A 361 -1.75 5.49 -3.35
C PHE A 361 -1.90 4.81 -4.71
N TYR A 362 -2.77 5.33 -5.58
CA TYR A 362 -2.90 4.84 -6.95
C TYR A 362 -1.57 4.89 -7.71
N GLN A 363 -0.84 6.01 -7.60
CA GLN A 363 0.49 6.16 -8.21
C GLN A 363 1.51 5.19 -7.62
N PHE A 364 1.49 4.99 -6.30
CA PHE A 364 2.37 4.04 -5.62
C PHE A 364 2.13 2.62 -6.15
N CYS A 365 0.89 2.15 -6.14
CA CYS A 365 0.52 0.83 -6.66
C CYS A 365 0.92 0.67 -8.13
N SER A 366 0.67 1.68 -8.96
CA SER A 366 1.08 1.67 -10.36
C SER A 366 2.62 1.58 -10.53
N LYS A 367 3.40 2.24 -9.69
CA LYS A 367 4.87 2.19 -9.75
C LYS A 367 5.42 0.85 -9.24
N GLN A 368 4.81 0.32 -8.20
CA GLN A 368 5.20 -0.92 -7.53
C GLN A 368 4.71 -2.19 -8.24
N GLY A 369 4.01 -2.05 -9.37
CA GLY A 369 3.41 -3.20 -10.05
C GLY A 369 2.39 -3.92 -9.18
N ILE A 370 1.67 -3.19 -8.34
CA ILE A 370 0.55 -3.70 -7.55
C ILE A 370 -0.71 -3.29 -8.28
N ALA A 371 -1.48 -4.27 -8.72
CA ALA A 371 -2.73 -3.96 -9.38
C ALA A 371 -3.85 -3.66 -8.39
N LEU A 372 -4.70 -2.71 -8.74
CA LEU A 372 -5.85 -2.33 -7.95
C LEU A 372 -7.13 -2.90 -8.57
N THR A 373 -8.07 -3.27 -7.72
CA THR A 373 -9.42 -3.65 -8.14
C THR A 373 -10.16 -2.38 -8.58
N LYS A 374 -11.15 -2.47 -9.49
CA LYS A 374 -12.05 -1.33 -9.79
C LYS A 374 -13.16 -1.16 -8.75
N GLN A 375 -13.06 -1.82 -7.60
CA GLN A 375 -14.05 -1.67 -6.54
C GLN A 375 -14.00 -0.25 -5.99
N ASN A 376 -15.16 0.39 -5.99
CA ASN A 376 -15.31 1.72 -5.45
C ASN A 376 -15.54 1.67 -3.94
N PHE A 377 -15.35 2.81 -3.28
CA PHE A 377 -15.51 2.89 -1.83
C PHE A 377 -15.95 4.28 -1.38
N THR A 378 -16.59 4.33 -0.23
CA THR A 378 -16.88 5.54 0.52
C THR A 378 -15.84 5.70 1.61
N LEU A 379 -15.22 6.87 1.64
CA LEU A 379 -14.19 7.23 2.59
C LEU A 379 -14.62 8.48 3.35
N LYS A 380 -14.75 8.34 4.66
CA LYS A 380 -14.95 9.44 5.61
C LYS A 380 -13.86 9.46 6.68
N TYR A 381 -13.66 10.60 7.32
CA TYR A 381 -12.79 10.72 8.48
C TYR A 381 -13.50 11.43 9.63
N ASP A 382 -12.96 11.29 10.83
CA ASP A 382 -13.32 12.03 12.03
C ASP A 382 -12.04 12.30 12.85
N THR A 383 -12.03 13.39 13.62
CA THR A 383 -10.88 13.73 14.47
C THR A 383 -11.27 14.66 15.60
N ASN A 384 -10.63 14.46 16.75
CA ASN A 384 -10.69 15.39 17.88
C ASN A 384 -9.34 16.12 18.10
N ILE A 385 -8.40 16.05 17.15
CA ILE A 385 -7.08 16.66 17.27
C ILE A 385 -7.18 18.19 17.09
N PRO A 386 -6.81 18.99 18.10
CA PRO A 386 -6.70 20.42 17.93
C PRO A 386 -5.53 20.76 17.01
N ARG A 387 -5.71 21.73 16.10
CA ARG A 387 -4.69 22.15 15.11
C ARG A 387 -3.33 22.53 15.73
N GLN A 388 -3.33 22.98 16.98
CA GLN A 388 -2.17 23.45 17.72
C GLN A 388 -1.32 22.31 18.31
N VAL A 389 -1.93 21.15 18.56
CA VAL A 389 -1.28 20.02 19.24
C VAL A 389 -0.42 19.23 18.26
N CYS A 390 -0.98 18.98 17.09
CA CYS A 390 -0.32 18.36 15.96
C CYS A 390 -1.03 18.92 14.73
N PRO A 391 -0.32 19.19 13.63
CA PRO A 391 -0.99 19.34 12.35
C PRO A 391 -1.85 18.09 12.16
N SER A 392 -3.17 18.25 12.21
CA SER A 392 -4.16 17.18 11.97
C SER A 392 -3.93 16.50 10.62
N GLU A 393 -3.20 17.20 9.74
CA GLU A 393 -2.81 16.81 8.40
C GLU A 393 -2.02 15.50 8.38
N SER A 394 -1.02 15.31 9.25
CA SER A 394 -0.17 14.11 9.23
C SER A 394 -0.87 12.85 9.79
N CYS A 395 -1.80 13.03 10.73
CA CYS A 395 -2.45 11.92 11.46
C CYS A 395 -3.43 11.13 10.60
N LEU A 396 -4.05 11.78 9.60
CA LEU A 396 -5.08 11.16 8.76
C LEU A 396 -4.51 10.12 7.78
N PHE A 397 -3.22 10.19 7.48
CA PHE A 397 -2.59 9.32 6.48
C PHE A 397 -2.18 7.94 7.01
N GLY A 398 -2.08 7.76 8.34
CA GLY A 398 -1.77 6.46 8.95
C GLY A 398 -2.82 5.38 8.69
N VAL A 399 -4.00 5.78 8.22
CA VAL A 399 -5.20 4.94 8.14
C VAL A 399 -5.33 4.17 6.82
N PHE A 400 -4.60 4.55 5.76
CA PHE A 400 -5.00 4.18 4.38
C PHE A 400 -4.32 3.03 3.66
N LEU A 401 -3.57 2.17 4.35
CA LEU A 401 -2.68 1.23 3.64
C LEU A 401 -2.97 -0.20 4.06
N PHE A 402 -4.00 -0.77 3.43
CA PHE A 402 -4.59 -2.10 3.68
C PHE A 402 -3.75 -3.29 3.22
N MET A 403 -2.43 -3.14 3.11
CA MET A 403 -1.54 -4.26 2.84
C MET A 403 -0.28 -4.08 3.70
N PRO A 404 -0.28 -4.50 4.99
CA PRO A 404 0.91 -4.44 5.84
C PRO A 404 2.14 -5.11 5.22
N GLN A 405 1.91 -6.14 4.39
CA GLN A 405 2.95 -6.86 3.65
C GLN A 405 3.57 -6.04 2.51
N ASP A 406 2.76 -5.30 1.76
CA ASP A 406 3.23 -4.53 0.59
C ASP A 406 3.71 -3.11 0.97
N LEU A 407 3.41 -2.65 2.19
CA LEU A 407 3.88 -1.36 2.70
C LEU A 407 4.42 -1.44 4.14
N PRO A 408 5.68 -1.86 4.29
CA PRO A 408 6.38 -1.90 5.58
C PRO A 408 6.37 -0.54 6.29
N LYS A 409 6.46 -0.54 7.63
CA LYS A 409 6.38 0.68 8.46
C LYS A 409 7.31 1.83 8.01
N PRO A 410 8.61 1.63 7.69
CA PRO A 410 9.46 2.72 7.22
C PRO A 410 8.97 3.34 5.90
N ILE A 411 8.57 2.49 4.95
CA ILE A 411 8.07 2.92 3.64
C ILE A 411 6.72 3.62 3.78
N ARG A 412 5.87 3.17 4.71
CA ARG A 412 4.62 3.84 5.07
C ARG A 412 4.86 5.26 5.58
N ALA A 413 5.81 5.45 6.48
CA ALA A 413 6.17 6.77 6.97
C ALA A 413 6.65 7.69 5.83
N ASN A 414 7.46 7.18 4.90
CA ASN A 414 7.88 7.93 3.72
C ASN A 414 6.72 8.22 2.75
N PHE A 415 5.81 7.28 2.55
CA PHE A 415 4.61 7.48 1.73
C PHE A 415 3.79 8.65 2.25
N ILE A 416 3.52 8.70 3.56
CA ILE A 416 2.78 9.78 4.22
C ILE A 416 3.47 11.12 3.98
N LEU A 417 4.79 11.19 4.22
CA LEU A 417 5.58 12.39 3.95
C LEU A 417 5.41 12.85 2.49
N ASN A 418 5.51 11.93 1.53
CA ASN A 418 5.40 12.25 0.11
C ASN A 418 4.01 12.77 -0.29
N VAL A 419 2.95 12.44 0.45
CA VAL A 419 1.63 13.06 0.22
C VAL A 419 1.63 14.51 0.70
N GLU A 420 2.22 14.77 1.87
CA GLU A 420 2.31 16.13 2.42
C GLU A 420 3.21 17.01 1.55
N THR A 421 4.42 16.56 1.24
CA THR A 421 5.44 17.40 0.59
C THR A 421 5.30 17.45 -0.92
N ASP A 422 5.18 16.31 -1.61
CA ASP A 422 5.25 16.28 -3.07
C ASP A 422 3.91 16.62 -3.72
N GLU A 423 2.81 16.25 -3.06
CA GLU A 423 1.45 16.41 -3.61
C GLU A 423 0.77 17.67 -3.07
N LEU A 424 0.87 17.93 -1.78
CA LEU A 424 0.20 19.06 -1.13
C LEU A 424 1.13 20.25 -0.83
N PHE A 425 2.43 20.09 -1.04
CA PHE A 425 3.44 21.14 -0.80
C PHE A 425 3.44 21.68 0.65
N ILE A 426 3.04 20.84 1.60
CA ILE A 426 3.06 21.12 3.03
C ILE A 426 4.50 20.94 3.53
N THR A 427 4.99 21.90 4.31
CA THR A 427 6.28 21.76 4.98
C THR A 427 6.13 20.84 6.18
N ALA A 428 6.72 19.64 6.13
CA ALA A 428 6.58 18.60 7.15
C ALA A 428 7.95 18.16 7.73
N GLY A 429 7.99 17.91 9.04
CA GLY A 429 9.16 17.39 9.76
C GLY A 429 9.26 15.87 9.67
N LEU A 430 10.48 15.31 9.86
CA LEU A 430 10.72 13.87 9.70
C LEU A 430 10.04 12.96 10.75
N GLN A 431 9.86 13.45 11.97
CA GLN A 431 9.44 12.60 13.08
C GLN A 431 7.94 12.26 13.12
N ASP A 432 7.08 13.16 12.65
CA ASP A 432 5.64 13.18 12.95
C ASP A 432 4.92 11.90 12.52
N ARG A 433 5.01 11.58 11.24
CA ARG A 433 4.49 10.35 10.66
C ARG A 433 5.24 9.08 11.07
N VAL A 434 6.51 9.17 11.46
CA VAL A 434 7.26 7.98 11.93
C VAL A 434 6.66 7.52 13.24
N VAL A 435 6.52 8.40 14.22
CA VAL A 435 5.93 8.03 15.52
C VAL A 435 4.46 7.59 15.38
N GLN A 436 3.70 8.18 14.46
CA GLN A 436 2.32 7.76 14.17
C GLN A 436 2.21 6.37 13.55
N VAL A 437 3.19 5.96 12.73
CA VAL A 437 3.21 4.62 12.11
C VAL A 437 3.78 3.56 13.06
N TYR A 438 4.79 3.94 13.85
CA TYR A 438 5.44 3.02 14.78
C TYR A 438 4.62 2.82 16.06
N GLU A 439 3.93 3.87 16.50
CA GLU A 439 3.16 3.98 17.74
C GLU A 439 4.03 3.76 19.00
N GLY A 440 3.52 4.20 20.14
CA GLY A 440 4.24 4.15 21.42
C GLY A 440 5.29 5.25 21.59
N LEU A 441 6.36 4.93 22.32
CA LEU A 441 7.53 5.77 22.51
C LEU A 441 8.64 5.32 21.57
N VAL A 442 9.14 6.23 20.72
CA VAL A 442 10.05 5.86 19.64
C VAL A 442 11.26 6.80 19.64
N TYR A 443 12.46 6.21 19.65
CA TYR A 443 13.70 6.88 19.33
C TYR A 443 13.96 6.78 17.83
N MET A 444 14.25 7.91 17.19
CA MET A 444 14.40 8.04 15.74
C MET A 444 15.73 8.70 15.42
N ASP A 445 16.53 8.03 14.60
CA ASP A 445 17.81 8.50 14.10
C ASP A 445 17.70 8.79 12.60
N PHE A 446 17.90 10.05 12.23
CA PHE A 446 17.85 10.54 10.85
C PHE A 446 19.24 10.86 10.31
N SER A 447 20.30 10.26 10.86
CA SER A 447 21.67 10.42 10.37
C SER A 447 21.77 10.20 8.86
N LYS A 448 22.59 11.06 8.23
CA LYS A 448 22.71 11.12 6.78
C LYS A 448 23.17 9.79 6.20
N GLU A 449 24.17 9.17 6.83
CA GLU A 449 24.76 7.91 6.38
C GLU A 449 23.72 6.79 6.32
N PHE A 450 22.93 6.64 7.40
CA PHE A 450 21.90 5.61 7.46
C PHE A 450 20.76 5.87 6.46
N MET A 451 20.32 7.13 6.35
CA MET A 451 19.26 7.51 5.44
C MET A 451 19.65 7.36 3.96
N GLU A 452 20.89 7.66 3.58
CA GLU A 452 21.39 7.48 2.22
C GLU A 452 21.51 5.99 1.85
N GLU A 453 21.88 5.14 2.80
CA GLU A 453 22.00 3.69 2.59
C GLU A 453 20.63 2.99 2.50
N HIS A 454 19.69 3.35 3.37
CA HIS A 454 18.42 2.61 3.54
C HIS A 454 17.19 3.32 2.94
N GLY A 455 17.28 4.61 2.62
CA GLY A 455 16.16 5.44 2.16
C GLY A 455 15.19 5.86 3.27
N PHE A 456 15.45 5.50 4.53
CA PHE A 456 14.69 5.89 5.72
C PHE A 456 15.61 5.89 6.95
N GLY A 457 15.16 6.46 8.07
CA GLY A 457 15.92 6.54 9.33
C GLY A 457 15.84 5.27 10.18
N SER A 458 16.69 5.18 11.20
CA SER A 458 16.64 4.06 12.15
C SER A 458 15.63 4.36 13.26
N TYR A 459 14.62 3.50 13.42
CA TYR A 459 13.49 3.72 14.31
C TYR A 459 13.41 2.60 15.35
N THR A 460 13.65 2.94 16.62
CA THR A 460 13.71 1.98 17.73
C THR A 460 12.58 2.25 18.73
N PRO A 461 11.61 1.34 18.89
CA PRO A 461 10.66 1.38 19.99
C PRO A 461 11.37 1.35 21.34
N MET A 462 10.87 2.14 22.29
CA MET A 462 11.41 2.23 23.64
C MET A 462 10.42 1.68 24.67
N ASP A 463 10.93 1.33 25.84
CA ASP A 463 10.09 0.91 26.95
C ASP A 463 9.20 2.06 27.43
N MET A 464 7.92 1.73 27.67
CA MET A 464 6.89 2.65 28.16
C MET A 464 6.44 2.28 29.58
N SER A 465 7.07 1.29 30.21
CA SER A 465 6.78 0.94 31.60
C SER A 465 7.17 2.08 32.53
N GLU A 466 6.31 2.37 33.51
CA GLU A 466 6.59 3.34 34.58
C GLU A 466 6.93 4.77 34.12
N LEU A 467 6.42 5.19 32.95
CA LEU A 467 6.57 6.57 32.50
C LEU A 467 5.99 7.57 33.53
N PRO A 468 6.70 8.67 33.82
CA PRO A 468 6.16 9.71 34.68
C PRO A 468 5.01 10.45 33.96
N PRO A 469 4.13 11.14 34.70
CA PRO A 469 3.04 11.89 34.09
C PRO A 469 3.57 13.09 33.31
N PHE A 470 3.55 12.98 31.98
CA PHE A 470 3.74 14.12 31.10
C PHE A 470 2.44 14.92 30.99
N TRP A 471 2.55 16.19 30.63
CA TRP A 471 1.42 17.07 30.38
C TRP A 471 1.62 17.86 29.10
N LEU A 472 0.51 18.29 28.52
CA LEU A 472 0.44 19.09 27.31
C LEU A 472 -0.46 20.30 27.57
N ALA A 473 -0.01 21.47 27.15
CA ALA A 473 -0.84 22.68 27.12
C ALA A 473 -0.74 23.37 25.77
N TYR A 474 -1.82 24.00 25.33
CA TYR A 474 -1.88 24.69 24.03
C TYR A 474 -2.80 25.90 24.06
N LEU A 475 -2.58 26.81 23.11
CA LEU A 475 -3.35 28.04 23.00
C LEU A 475 -4.76 27.76 22.43
N SER A 476 -5.79 28.31 23.08
CA SER A 476 -7.19 28.14 22.66
C SER A 476 -7.52 28.86 21.35
N ASP A 477 -6.87 30.00 21.09
CA ASP A 477 -7.01 30.78 19.86
C ASP A 477 -5.60 31.09 19.32
N PRO A 478 -5.14 30.37 18.29
CA PRO A 478 -3.83 30.61 17.74
C PRO A 478 -3.89 31.91 16.92
N SER A 479 -3.10 32.90 17.29
CA SER A 479 -2.74 33.94 16.32
C SER A 479 -2.07 33.29 15.12
N ASP A 480 -2.23 33.85 13.91
CA ASP A 480 -1.59 33.49 12.63
C ASP A 480 -0.03 33.49 12.64
N SER A 481 0.59 33.45 13.82
CA SER A 481 2.03 33.39 14.06
C SER A 481 2.69 32.09 13.58
N GLY A 482 1.96 31.15 13.00
CA GLY A 482 2.54 30.03 12.23
C GLY A 482 3.29 30.50 10.97
N ARG A 483 3.07 31.75 10.53
CA ARG A 483 3.79 32.41 9.43
C ARG A 483 5.11 33.08 9.83
N ILE A 484 5.68 32.76 10.99
CA ILE A 484 7.04 33.25 11.27
C ILE A 484 8.03 32.34 10.55
N HIS A 485 8.43 32.79 9.36
CA HIS A 485 9.43 32.15 8.52
C HIS A 485 10.76 32.02 9.28
N SER A 486 11.04 30.84 9.83
CA SER A 486 12.39 30.55 10.30
C SER A 486 13.28 30.33 9.08
N ASN A 487 14.41 31.03 9.03
CA ASN A 487 15.42 30.85 7.97
C ASN A 487 16.41 29.71 8.31
N ILE A 488 16.08 28.87 9.31
CA ILE A 488 16.97 27.83 9.83
C ILE A 488 17.36 26.82 8.76
N ARG A 489 16.43 26.45 7.87
CA ARG A 489 16.74 25.57 6.74
C ARG A 489 17.74 26.20 5.77
N GLN A 490 17.60 27.49 5.48
CA GLN A 490 18.56 28.21 4.65
C GLN A 490 19.93 28.30 5.31
N ARG A 491 19.98 28.61 6.61
CA ARG A 491 21.22 28.67 7.40
C ARG A 491 21.94 27.32 7.47
N TRP A 492 21.18 26.24 7.63
CA TRP A 492 21.69 24.87 7.54
C TRP A 492 22.27 24.54 6.16
N LEU A 493 21.54 24.83 5.08
CA LEU A 493 22.01 24.60 3.71
C LEU A 493 23.23 25.47 3.35
N SER A 494 23.42 26.59 4.06
CA SER A 494 24.60 27.45 3.93
C SER A 494 25.76 27.02 4.83
N GLU A 495 25.64 25.86 5.50
CA GLU A 495 26.62 25.29 6.43
C GLU A 495 27.03 26.25 7.56
N GLU A 496 26.09 27.06 8.07
CA GLU A 496 26.38 28.01 9.14
C GLU A 496 26.85 27.25 10.41
N PRO A 497 28.06 27.52 10.93
CA PRO A 497 28.65 26.73 12.02
C PRO A 497 27.78 26.65 13.27
N LEU A 498 27.10 27.75 13.64
CA LEU A 498 26.20 27.77 14.80
C LEU A 498 25.01 26.83 14.65
N VAL A 499 24.43 26.73 13.45
CA VAL A 499 23.29 25.86 13.19
C VAL A 499 23.74 24.42 13.09
N ILE A 500 24.86 24.13 12.41
CA ILE A 500 25.44 22.78 12.36
C ILE A 500 25.70 22.25 13.79
N GLU A 501 26.37 23.05 14.61
CA GLU A 501 26.70 22.67 15.99
C GLU A 501 25.44 22.49 16.85
N ALA A 502 24.42 23.34 16.67
CA ALA A 502 23.16 23.17 17.38
C ALA A 502 22.45 21.86 17.02
N MET A 503 22.41 21.47 15.73
CA MET A 503 21.79 20.19 15.31
C MET A 503 22.56 18.99 15.85
N ARG A 504 23.89 19.05 15.85
CA ARG A 504 24.75 18.05 16.50
C ARG A 504 24.42 17.93 17.98
N ARG A 505 24.29 19.07 18.68
CA ARG A 505 23.96 19.11 20.10
C ARG A 505 22.55 18.60 20.40
N PHE A 506 21.57 18.85 19.54
CA PHE A 506 20.24 18.24 19.68
C PHE A 506 20.32 16.71 19.63
N ALA A 507 21.08 16.14 18.70
CA ALA A 507 21.29 14.70 18.63
C ALA A 507 21.94 14.14 19.90
N GLU A 508 22.97 14.80 20.45
CA GLU A 508 23.61 14.41 21.70
C GLU A 508 22.66 14.46 22.91
N LEU A 509 21.79 15.48 22.99
CA LEU A 509 20.77 15.59 24.02
C LEU A 509 19.74 14.45 23.90
N THR A 510 19.39 14.06 22.68
CA THR A 510 18.49 12.92 22.43
C THR A 510 19.12 11.60 22.88
N ASP A 511 20.41 11.36 22.61
CA ASP A 511 21.12 10.15 23.07
C ASP A 511 21.19 10.08 24.61
N GLN A 512 21.44 11.22 25.26
CA GLN A 512 21.41 11.31 26.72
C GLN A 512 19.99 11.07 27.27
N ALA A 513 18.96 11.58 26.60
CA ALA A 513 17.58 11.36 27.02
C ALA A 513 17.18 9.88 26.86
N ARG A 514 17.62 9.21 25.78
CA ARG A 514 17.44 7.77 25.60
C ARG A 514 18.01 6.99 26.78
N THR A 515 19.18 7.40 27.26
CA THR A 515 19.83 6.84 28.46
C THR A 515 19.00 7.11 29.71
N ALA A 516 18.53 8.35 29.91
CA ALA A 516 17.67 8.70 31.05
C ALA A 516 16.35 7.91 31.08
N PHE A 517 15.72 7.66 29.91
CA PHE A 517 14.55 6.78 29.82
C PHE A 517 14.87 5.34 30.23
N ARG A 518 15.97 4.79 29.73
CA ARG A 518 16.40 3.42 30.06
C ARG A 518 16.67 3.26 31.56
N ASP A 519 17.35 4.24 32.14
CA ASP A 519 17.78 4.21 33.55
C ASP A 519 16.68 4.76 34.49
N LYS A 520 15.53 5.16 33.94
CA LYS A 520 14.39 5.78 34.65
C LYS A 520 14.78 7.02 35.47
N ASP A 521 15.78 7.77 35.01
CA ASP A 521 16.24 9.01 35.63
C ASP A 521 15.41 10.20 35.14
N TRP A 522 14.22 10.36 35.73
CA TRP A 522 13.27 11.40 35.35
C TRP A 522 13.74 12.81 35.68
N SER A 523 14.57 12.96 36.72
CA SER A 523 15.20 14.23 37.08
C SER A 523 16.18 14.69 36.00
N ARG A 524 17.02 13.76 35.51
CA ARG A 524 17.91 14.06 34.38
C ARG A 524 17.13 14.33 33.11
N LEU A 525 16.06 13.58 32.84
CA LEU A 525 15.20 13.83 31.68
C LEU A 525 14.60 15.25 31.70
N ALA A 526 14.10 15.70 32.86
CA ALA A 526 13.58 17.06 33.04
C ALA A 526 14.64 18.13 32.68
N GLN A 527 15.87 17.97 33.18
CA GLN A 527 16.98 18.87 32.85
C GLN A 527 17.31 18.89 31.35
N LEU A 528 17.29 17.72 30.70
CA LEU A 528 17.55 17.59 29.26
C LEU A 528 16.45 18.26 28.43
N MET A 529 15.19 18.17 28.85
CA MET A 529 14.07 18.86 28.18
C MET A 529 14.25 20.38 28.20
N ASP A 530 14.64 20.95 29.35
CA ASP A 530 14.94 22.38 29.45
C ASP A 530 16.15 22.78 28.59
N GLN A 531 17.22 21.97 28.61
CA GLN A 531 18.40 22.21 27.74
C GLN A 531 18.03 22.18 26.26
N ASN A 532 17.14 21.27 25.84
CA ASN A 532 16.63 21.24 24.47
C ASN A 532 15.85 22.51 24.14
N LEU A 533 15.03 23.03 25.06
CA LEU A 533 14.29 24.27 24.82
C LEU A 533 15.23 25.47 24.71
N GLU A 534 16.19 25.62 25.62
CA GLU A 534 17.14 26.73 25.59
C GLU A 534 18.01 26.71 24.34
N LEU A 535 18.46 25.52 23.90
CA LEU A 535 19.15 25.38 22.63
C LEU A 535 18.27 25.77 21.44
N ARG A 536 16.99 25.40 21.45
CA ARG A 536 16.06 25.82 20.38
C ARG A 536 15.83 27.33 20.38
N ARG A 537 15.71 27.93 21.56
CA ARG A 537 15.54 29.37 21.73
C ARG A 537 16.76 30.14 21.24
N SER A 538 17.97 29.63 21.46
CA SER A 538 19.20 30.30 21.01
C SER A 538 19.32 30.38 19.47
N ILE A 539 18.86 29.36 18.74
CA ILE A 539 18.92 29.35 17.28
C ILE A 539 17.70 29.97 16.59
N TYR A 540 16.48 29.75 17.12
CA TYR A 540 15.25 30.28 16.53
C TYR A 540 14.94 31.71 16.97
N THR A 541 15.46 32.19 18.10
CA THR A 541 15.13 33.49 18.72
C THR A 541 13.70 33.59 19.26
N ASP A 542 13.48 34.51 20.19
CA ASP A 542 12.18 34.72 20.85
C ASP A 542 11.10 35.17 19.86
N ASP A 543 11.47 35.98 18.88
CA ASP A 543 10.56 36.45 17.84
C ASP A 543 10.00 35.29 17.03
N CYS A 544 10.82 34.30 16.67
CA CYS A 544 10.35 33.13 15.94
C CYS A 544 9.52 32.16 16.79
N LEU A 545 9.85 32.04 18.08
CA LEU A 545 9.08 31.20 18.98
C LEU A 545 7.72 31.82 19.33
N GLY A 546 7.62 33.15 19.33
CA GLY A 546 6.39 33.88 19.52
C GLY A 546 5.96 34.00 21.00
N PRO A 547 5.27 35.09 21.36
CA PRO A 547 5.01 35.45 22.75
C PRO A 547 4.09 34.46 23.47
N GLY A 548 3.12 33.86 22.77
CA GLY A 548 2.20 32.87 23.36
C GLY A 548 2.91 31.61 23.85
N ASN A 549 3.86 31.10 23.05
CA ASN A 549 4.67 29.94 23.41
C ASN A 549 5.59 30.25 24.60
N LEU A 550 6.25 31.42 24.57
CA LEU A 550 7.13 31.85 25.66
C LEU A 550 6.38 32.08 26.98
N LYS A 551 5.15 32.61 26.92
CA LYS A 551 4.29 32.77 28.09
C LYS A 551 3.95 31.42 28.73
N MET A 552 3.59 30.41 27.92
CA MET A 552 3.34 29.04 28.42
C MET A 552 4.58 28.42 29.06
N VAL A 553 5.76 28.61 28.45
CA VAL A 553 7.05 28.17 29.01
C VAL A 553 7.32 28.81 30.37
N GLN A 554 7.19 30.14 30.47
CA GLN A 554 7.42 30.87 31.71
C GLN A 554 6.47 30.42 32.82
N LEU A 555 5.20 30.21 32.49
CA LEU A 555 4.20 29.75 33.43
C LEU A 555 4.56 28.37 34.00
N ALA A 556 4.91 27.40 33.14
CA ALA A 556 5.32 26.07 33.59
C ALA A 556 6.53 26.10 34.54
N ARG A 557 7.51 26.97 34.25
CA ARG A 557 8.71 27.13 35.08
C ARG A 557 8.43 27.67 36.48
N GLN A 558 7.40 28.52 36.64
CA GLN A 558 6.99 29.03 37.96
C GLN A 558 6.54 27.92 38.92
N PHE A 559 6.04 26.81 38.36
CA PHE A 559 5.61 25.63 39.11
C PHE A 559 6.69 24.53 39.15
N GLY A 560 7.91 24.83 38.71
CA GLY A 560 9.04 23.88 38.73
C GLY A 560 8.93 22.74 37.71
N SER A 561 8.09 22.89 36.67
CA SER A 561 8.02 21.89 35.59
C SER A 561 9.07 22.16 34.52
N ALA A 562 9.76 21.12 34.07
CA ALA A 562 10.47 21.16 32.81
C ALA A 562 9.46 21.29 31.66
N VAL A 563 9.84 22.02 30.62
CA VAL A 563 8.92 22.36 29.52
C VAL A 563 9.68 22.56 28.22
N LYS A 564 9.07 22.17 27.10
CA LYS A 564 9.53 22.50 25.77
C LYS A 564 8.41 22.47 24.75
N LEU A 565 8.73 22.82 23.51
CA LEU A 565 7.79 22.74 22.39
C LEU A 565 7.75 21.30 21.84
N PRO A 566 6.57 20.66 21.75
CA PRO A 566 6.42 19.33 21.16
C PRO A 566 6.51 19.35 19.64
N GLY A 567 6.28 20.51 19.00
CA GLY A 567 6.26 20.68 17.54
C GLY A 567 6.78 22.05 17.11
N SER A 568 6.27 22.58 16.01
CA SER A 568 6.67 23.89 15.44
C SER A 568 6.22 25.08 16.29
N GLY A 569 5.09 25.00 17.00
CA GLY A 569 4.60 26.02 17.93
C GLY A 569 3.11 25.83 18.27
N GLY A 570 2.56 26.65 19.17
CA GLY A 570 1.14 26.64 19.56
C GLY A 570 0.80 25.73 20.75
N ALA A 571 1.75 24.86 21.12
CA ALA A 571 1.65 23.96 22.27
C ALA A 571 2.99 23.84 23.00
N VAL A 572 2.94 23.42 24.26
CA VAL A 572 4.08 23.04 25.10
C VAL A 572 3.82 21.67 25.74
N VAL A 573 4.87 20.87 25.86
CA VAL A 573 4.88 19.60 26.58
C VAL A 573 5.86 19.70 27.72
N GLY A 574 5.55 19.08 28.86
CA GLY A 574 6.43 19.13 30.01
C GLY A 574 6.34 17.93 30.93
N LEU A 575 7.25 17.95 31.89
CA LEU A 575 7.42 16.93 32.92
C LEU A 575 7.47 17.64 34.27
N CYS A 576 6.43 17.42 35.08
CA CYS A 576 6.34 17.93 36.45
C CYS A 576 6.35 16.73 37.40
N LEU A 577 7.43 16.60 38.19
CA LEU A 577 7.61 15.47 39.11
C LEU A 577 6.81 15.64 40.42
N ASP A 578 6.43 16.88 40.74
CA ASP A 578 5.59 17.19 41.90
C ASP A 578 4.11 17.21 41.51
N GLN A 579 3.36 16.22 41.99
CA GLN A 579 1.94 16.08 41.67
C GLN A 579 1.07 17.21 42.24
N ALA A 580 1.44 17.80 43.39
CA ALA A 580 0.68 18.91 43.96
C ALA A 580 0.84 20.16 43.08
N ARG A 581 2.09 20.43 42.65
CA ARG A 581 2.39 21.52 41.71
C ARG A 581 1.74 21.33 40.35
N LEU A 582 1.62 20.10 39.87
CA LEU A 582 0.93 19.81 38.61
C LEU A 582 -0.55 20.25 38.65
N VAL A 583 -1.23 20.09 39.78
CA VAL A 583 -2.63 20.53 39.97
C VAL A 583 -2.72 22.06 39.99
N GLU A 584 -1.85 22.74 40.75
CA GLU A 584 -1.79 24.20 40.77
C GLU A 584 -1.47 24.78 39.38
N MET A 585 -0.51 24.18 38.69
CA MET A 585 -0.10 24.57 37.34
C MET A 585 -1.26 24.44 36.35
N ARG A 586 -2.04 23.34 36.42
CA ARG A 586 -3.23 23.16 35.58
C ARG A 586 -4.19 24.33 35.71
N GLN A 587 -4.49 24.76 36.95
CA GLN A 587 -5.36 25.89 37.20
C GLN A 587 -4.78 27.18 36.62
N ALA A 588 -3.48 27.42 36.81
CA ALA A 588 -2.82 28.61 36.28
C ALA A 588 -2.84 28.67 34.74
N PHE A 589 -2.66 27.54 34.05
CA PHE A 589 -2.80 27.47 32.59
C PHE A 589 -4.22 27.78 32.13
N GLN A 590 -5.23 27.26 32.83
CA GLN A 590 -6.64 27.51 32.53
C GLN A 590 -7.01 28.98 32.74
N GLU A 591 -6.55 29.60 33.83
CA GLU A 591 -6.73 31.04 34.10
C GLU A 591 -6.02 31.91 33.06
N ALA A 592 -4.89 31.44 32.53
CA ALA A 592 -4.17 32.09 31.44
C ALA A 592 -4.82 31.91 30.05
N GLY A 593 -5.98 31.24 29.96
CA GLY A 593 -6.72 31.00 28.72
C GLY A 593 -6.16 29.89 27.84
N CYS A 594 -5.29 29.03 28.39
CA CYS A 594 -4.73 27.87 27.69
C CYS A 594 -5.55 26.61 28.01
N VAL A 595 -5.56 25.67 27.08
CA VAL A 595 -6.06 24.32 27.35
C VAL A 595 -4.93 23.51 27.98
N PHE A 596 -5.25 22.73 29.03
CA PHE A 596 -4.29 21.87 29.72
C PHE A 596 -4.83 20.44 29.81
N CYS A 597 -4.01 19.46 29.44
CA CYS A 597 -4.32 18.05 29.62
C CYS A 597 -3.11 17.27 30.11
N VAL A 598 -3.34 16.32 31.02
CA VAL A 598 -2.37 15.27 31.35
C VAL A 598 -2.32 14.29 30.18
N ILE A 599 -1.12 13.94 29.74
CA ILE A 599 -0.92 13.04 28.61
C ILE A 599 -1.29 11.61 29.03
N SER A 600 -2.06 10.95 28.18
CA SER A 600 -2.32 9.52 28.22
C SER A 600 -1.49 8.85 27.13
N PRO A 601 -0.33 8.26 27.44
CA PRO A 601 0.49 7.56 26.45
C PRO A 601 -0.31 6.43 25.78
N TYR A 602 -0.23 6.32 24.45
CA TYR A 602 -0.80 5.19 23.74
C TYR A 602 0.24 4.07 23.64
N ASN A 603 -0.06 2.89 24.21
CA ASN A 603 0.82 1.72 24.16
C ASN A 603 0.26 0.67 23.18
N PRO A 604 0.89 0.47 22.01
CA PRO A 604 0.39 -0.48 21.01
C PRO A 604 0.39 -1.94 21.51
N SER A 605 1.27 -2.30 22.45
CA SER A 605 1.37 -3.66 23.00
C SER A 605 0.21 -4.02 23.94
N ALA A 606 -0.46 -3.02 24.53
CA ALA A 606 -1.62 -3.26 25.40
C ALA A 606 -2.90 -3.58 24.59
N SER A 607 -3.01 -3.06 23.37
CA SER A 607 -4.16 -3.25 22.47
C SER A 607 -4.22 -4.66 21.87
N ALA A 608 -3.07 -5.34 21.73
CA ALA A 608 -3.00 -6.69 21.14
C ALA A 608 -3.65 -7.79 22.00
N VAL A 609 -3.94 -7.51 23.28
CA VAL A 609 -4.58 -8.47 24.21
C VAL A 609 -6.12 -8.46 24.10
N GLY A 610 -6.70 -7.52 23.34
CA GLY A 610 -8.16 -7.34 23.24
C GLY A 610 -8.76 -7.40 21.83
N GLY A 611 -7.97 -7.67 20.78
CA GLY A 611 -8.41 -7.53 19.38
C GLY A 611 -8.30 -8.82 18.56
N GLN A 612 -9.10 -9.84 18.88
CA GLN A 612 -9.57 -10.79 17.86
C GLN A 612 -10.92 -10.29 17.37
N HIS A 613 -11.00 -9.58 16.23
CA HIS A 613 -12.25 -9.41 15.49
C HIS A 613 -12.03 -9.21 13.99
#